data_AF-A0A7S3W7X3-F1
#
_entry.id   AF-A0A7S3W7X3-F1
#
_cell.length_a   1.000
_cell.length_b   1.000
_cell.length_c   1.000
_cell.angle_alpha   90.00
_cell.angle_beta   90.00
_cell.angle_gamma   90.00
#
_symmetry.space_group_name_H-M   'P 1'
#
loop_
_entity.id
_entity.type
_entity.pdbx_description
1 polymer ?
#
loop_
_entity_poly.entity_id
_entity_poly.type
_entity_poly.pdbx_seq_one_letter_code
_entity_poly.pdbx_strand_id
1 'polypeptide(L)'
;MMGIQVFNKPNDYKFFKDECVEFNYKWLTEELGIDPDEITFVEDVWAGGGNLGPSIEYFVRGLEVGNMVFMQYKTFHDGSRADLDIKVIDVGIGLERIAWLYNGSATSYMDTFATAIAYFQ
;
A
#
# COMPACT_ATOMS: atom_id res chain seq x y z
N MET A 1 1.11 8.10 -5.82
CA MET A 1 1.10 6.70 -5.34
C MET A 1 2.17 5.91 -6.09
N MET A 2 3.15 5.39 -5.36
CA MET A 2 4.06 4.38 -5.91
C MET A 2 3.36 3.02 -5.87
N GLY A 3 3.67 2.16 -6.84
CA GLY A 3 2.99 0.88 -6.96
C GLY A 3 3.96 -0.27 -7.21
N ILE A 4 3.64 -1.42 -6.61
CA ILE A 4 4.26 -2.71 -6.94
C ILE A 4 3.12 -3.62 -7.38
N GLN A 5 3.15 -4.06 -8.63
CA GLN A 5 2.16 -4.98 -9.19
C GLN A 5 2.78 -6.31 -9.59
N VAL A 6 2.13 -7.40 -9.18
CA VAL A 6 2.54 -8.77 -9.53
C VAL A 6 1.35 -9.51 -10.11
N PHE A 7 1.50 -10.03 -11.33
CA PHE A 7 0.47 -10.77 -12.03
C PHE A 7 0.81 -12.26 -12.05
N ASN A 8 0.19 -13.05 -11.17
CA ASN A 8 0.44 -14.50 -11.11
C ASN A 8 -0.42 -15.23 -12.15
N LYS A 9 0.15 -15.49 -13.33
CA LYS A 9 -0.51 -16.26 -14.39
C LYS A 9 -0.42 -17.76 -14.08
N PRO A 10 -1.32 -18.61 -14.60
CA PRO A 10 -1.34 -20.05 -14.31
C PRO A 10 0.01 -20.77 -14.54
N ASN A 11 0.79 -20.32 -15.51
CA ASN A 11 2.10 -20.91 -15.85
C ASN A 11 3.29 -20.00 -15.49
N ASP A 12 3.04 -18.92 -14.75
CA ASP A 12 4.07 -17.94 -14.37
C ASP A 12 3.77 -17.35 -12.99
N TYR A 13 3.97 -18.18 -11.97
CA TYR A 13 3.86 -17.77 -10.57
C TYR A 13 5.15 -17.07 -10.13
N LYS A 14 5.02 -15.96 -9.39
CA LYS A 14 6.15 -15.20 -8.83
C LYS A 14 6.22 -15.34 -7.32
N PHE A 15 5.24 -14.77 -6.63
CA PHE A 15 5.04 -14.80 -5.18
C PHE A 15 3.64 -14.25 -4.85
N PHE A 16 3.18 -14.35 -3.60
CA PHE A 16 1.87 -13.81 -3.22
C PHE A 16 1.89 -13.11 -1.86
N LYS A 17 1.04 -13.52 -0.91
CA LYS A 17 0.76 -12.72 0.30
C LYS A 17 1.93 -12.71 1.27
N ASP A 18 2.42 -13.89 1.62
CA ASP A 18 3.41 -14.05 2.69
C ASP A 18 4.71 -13.35 2.32
N GLU A 19 5.20 -13.54 1.09
CA GLU A 19 6.43 -12.87 0.63
C GLU A 19 6.23 -11.36 0.48
N CYS A 20 5.06 -10.91 0.01
CA CYS A 20 4.78 -9.48 -0.10
C CYS A 20 4.82 -8.78 1.27
N VAL A 21 4.22 -9.39 2.29
CA VAL A 21 4.25 -8.88 3.67
C VAL A 21 5.67 -8.90 4.22
N GLU A 22 6.44 -9.96 3.97
CA GLU A 22 7.85 -10.03 4.38
C GLU A 22 8.69 -8.92 3.72
N PHE A 23 8.56 -8.72 2.41
CA PHE A 23 9.30 -7.68 1.68
C PHE A 23 8.93 -6.28 2.18
N ASN A 24 7.65 -6.03 2.44
CA ASN A 24 7.19 -4.76 3.00
C ASN A 24 7.77 -4.55 4.41
N TYR A 25 7.71 -5.55 5.28
CA TYR A 25 8.27 -5.46 6.63
C TYR A 25 9.78 -5.19 6.63
N LYS A 26 10.53 -5.88 5.76
CA LYS A 26 11.97 -5.63 5.58
C LYS A 26 12.25 -4.23 5.06
N TRP A 27 11.47 -3.75 4.08
CA TRP A 27 11.63 -2.38 3.59
C TRP A 27 11.35 -1.33 4.68
N LEU A 28 10.31 -1.52 5.50
CA LEU A 28 10.02 -0.61 6.61
C LEU A 28 11.13 -0.59 7.67
N THR A 29 11.65 -1.76 8.02
CA THR A 29 12.58 -1.90 9.17
C THR A 29 14.05 -1.74 8.79
N GLU A 30 14.48 -2.31 7.67
CA GLU A 30 15.88 -2.33 7.24
C GLU A 30 16.23 -1.11 6.37
N GLU A 31 15.34 -0.73 5.44
CA GLU A 31 15.63 0.36 4.49
C GLU A 31 15.17 1.73 5.00
N LEU A 32 13.98 1.81 5.60
CA LEU A 32 13.47 3.04 6.19
C LEU A 32 13.88 3.22 7.67
N GLY A 33 14.43 2.18 8.31
CA GLY A 33 14.90 2.25 9.69
C GLY A 33 13.79 2.48 10.72
N ILE A 34 12.55 2.10 10.41
CA ILE A 34 11.42 2.23 11.34
C ILE A 34 11.53 1.17 12.43
N ASP A 35 11.36 1.60 13.68
CA ASP A 35 11.27 0.69 14.82
C ASP A 35 10.06 -0.25 14.63
N PRO A 36 10.24 -1.59 14.65
CA PRO A 36 9.15 -2.54 14.55
C PRO A 36 7.97 -2.28 15.50
N ASP A 37 8.23 -1.76 16.70
CA ASP A 37 7.20 -1.47 17.70
C ASP A 37 6.30 -0.28 17.30
N GLU A 38 6.70 0.52 16.31
CA GLU A 38 5.93 1.64 15.76
C GLU A 38 5.09 1.25 14.54
N ILE A 39 5.23 0.02 14.06
CA ILE A 39 4.52 -0.50 12.89
C ILE A 39 3.25 -1.22 13.34
N THR A 40 2.13 -0.91 12.70
CA THR A 40 0.86 -1.62 12.89
C THR A 40 0.33 -2.09 11.56
N PHE A 41 0.07 -3.39 11.43
CA PHE A 41 -0.61 -3.98 10.29
C PHE A 41 -2.10 -4.14 10.61
N VAL A 42 -2.97 -3.64 9.75
CA VAL A 42 -4.42 -3.71 9.87
C VAL A 42 -4.98 -4.49 8.69
N GLU A 43 -5.74 -5.53 8.98
CA GLU A 43 -6.46 -6.30 7.95
C GLU A 43 -7.70 -5.54 7.50
N ASP A 44 -7.92 -5.48 6.19
CA ASP A 44 -9.13 -4.90 5.59
C ASP A 44 -9.53 -5.62 4.28
N VAL A 45 -10.59 -5.14 3.63
CA VAL A 45 -11.02 -5.55 2.30
C VAL A 45 -11.02 -4.35 1.37
N TRP A 46 -10.20 -4.43 0.33
CA TRP A 46 -10.21 -3.44 -0.73
C TRP A 46 -11.15 -3.85 -1.87
N ALA A 47 -11.92 -2.90 -2.36
CA ALA A 47 -12.78 -3.07 -3.54
C ALA A 47 -12.77 -1.81 -4.41
N GLY A 48 -12.56 -1.97 -5.71
CA GLY A 48 -12.49 -0.85 -6.64
C GLY A 48 -12.20 -1.29 -8.07
N GLY A 49 -12.64 -0.51 -9.05
CA GLY A 49 -12.35 -0.79 -10.47
C GLY A 49 -12.86 -2.14 -11.00
N GLY A 50 -13.84 -2.75 -10.31
CA GLY A 50 -14.38 -4.07 -10.64
C GLY A 50 -13.63 -5.26 -10.05
N ASN A 51 -12.61 -5.02 -9.21
CA ASN A 51 -11.86 -6.06 -8.51
C ASN A 51 -11.99 -5.90 -6.99
N LEU A 52 -11.76 -7.01 -6.28
CA LEU A 52 -11.85 -7.10 -4.81
C LEU A 52 -10.81 -8.09 -4.28
N GLY A 53 -10.30 -7.80 -3.08
CA GLY A 53 -9.41 -8.70 -2.36
C GLY A 53 -9.23 -8.30 -0.91
N PRO A 54 -8.81 -9.23 -0.04
CA PRO A 54 -8.28 -8.86 1.26
C PRO A 54 -7.04 -7.99 1.08
N SER A 55 -6.83 -7.10 2.02
CA SER A 55 -5.72 -6.16 2.00
C SER A 55 -5.13 -5.99 3.39
N ILE A 56 -3.88 -5.55 3.43
CA ILE A 56 -3.19 -5.21 4.67
C ILE A 56 -2.69 -3.77 4.55
N GLU A 57 -3.26 -2.90 5.37
CA GLU A 57 -2.80 -1.53 5.54
C GLU A 57 -1.71 -1.48 6.61
N TYR A 58 -0.62 -0.77 6.33
CA TYR A 58 0.48 -0.64 7.28
C TYR A 58 0.65 0.81 7.72
N PHE A 59 0.61 0.99 9.03
CA PHE A 59 0.68 2.28 9.71
C PHE A 59 2.00 2.40 10.43
N VAL A 60 2.58 3.60 10.39
CA VAL A 60 3.74 3.97 11.21
C VAL A 60 3.36 5.21 12.01
N ARG A 61 3.45 5.14 13.35
CA ARG A 61 3.09 6.24 14.26
C ARG A 61 1.69 6.84 13.99
N GLY A 62 0.74 6.01 13.57
CA GLY A 62 -0.65 6.40 13.28
C GLY A 62 -0.90 6.94 11.87
N LEU A 63 0.12 7.05 11.01
CA LEU A 63 -0.02 7.39 9.60
C LEU A 63 -0.02 6.12 8.75
N GLU A 64 -1.08 5.89 7.97
CA GLU A 64 -1.09 4.84 6.94
C GLU A 64 -0.03 5.18 5.88
N VAL A 65 1.00 4.36 5.74
CA VAL A 65 2.08 4.60 4.77
C VAL A 65 1.72 3.99 3.41
N GLY A 66 1.02 2.86 3.42
CA GLY A 66 0.46 2.25 2.22
C GLY A 66 -0.40 1.03 2.52
N ASN A 67 -0.83 0.37 1.45
CA ASN A 67 -1.76 -0.74 1.47
C ASN A 67 -1.29 -1.84 0.50
N MET A 68 -1.28 -3.10 0.96
CA MET A 68 -1.00 -4.28 0.16
C MET A 68 -2.31 -5.01 -0.17
N VAL A 69 -2.81 -4.88 -1.39
CA VAL A 69 -4.06 -5.52 -1.82
C VAL A 69 -3.77 -6.83 -2.55
N PHE A 70 -4.43 -7.91 -2.12
CA PHE A 70 -4.30 -9.23 -2.73
C PHE A 70 -5.56 -9.55 -3.53
N MET A 71 -5.67 -8.96 -4.72
CA MET A 71 -6.83 -9.11 -5.59
C MET A 71 -7.07 -10.58 -5.96
N GLN A 72 -8.25 -11.06 -5.60
CA GLN A 72 -8.66 -12.46 -5.80
C GLN A 72 -10.03 -12.60 -6.45
N TYR A 73 -10.84 -11.54 -6.47
CA TYR A 73 -12.20 -11.59 -6.97
C TYR A 73 -12.49 -10.46 -7.95
N LYS A 74 -13.34 -10.76 -8.93
CA LYS A 74 -14.06 -9.78 -9.74
C LYS A 74 -15.41 -9.50 -9.11
N THR A 75 -15.81 -8.24 -9.04
CA THR A 75 -17.13 -7.81 -8.53
C THR A 75 -18.00 -7.29 -9.65
N PHE A 76 -19.29 -7.63 -9.61
CA PHE A 76 -20.28 -7.19 -10.59
C PHE A 76 -21.24 -6.16 -10.00
N HIS A 77 -21.96 -5.44 -10.87
CA HIS A 77 -22.90 -4.38 -10.46
C HIS A 77 -24.06 -4.88 -9.59
N ASP A 78 -24.41 -6.16 -9.68
CA ASP A 78 -25.44 -6.82 -8.87
C ASP A 78 -24.94 -7.26 -7.48
N GLY A 79 -23.68 -6.98 -7.15
CA GLY A 79 -23.04 -7.36 -5.89
C GLY A 79 -22.49 -8.79 -5.87
N SER A 80 -22.68 -9.56 -6.94
CA SER A 80 -22.07 -10.88 -7.06
C SER A 80 -20.55 -10.78 -7.26
N ARG A 81 -19.84 -11.87 -6.93
CA ARG A 81 -18.39 -11.98 -7.11
C ARG A 81 -18.00 -13.31 -7.74
N ALA A 82 -16.95 -13.28 -8.55
CA ALA A 82 -16.32 -14.46 -9.14
C ALA A 82 -14.83 -14.48 -8.83
N ASP A 83 -14.24 -15.66 -8.71
CA ASP A 83 -12.79 -15.80 -8.59
C ASP A 83 -12.07 -15.29 -9.84
N LEU A 84 -10.96 -14.58 -9.65
CA LEU A 84 -10.04 -14.23 -10.72
C LEU A 84 -9.18 -15.44 -11.11
N ASP A 85 -9.03 -15.67 -12.41
CA ASP A 85 -8.10 -16.66 -12.99
C ASP A 85 -6.62 -16.30 -12.73
N ILE A 86 -6.35 -14.99 -12.65
CA ILE A 86 -5.03 -14.42 -12.37
C ILE A 86 -5.14 -13.68 -11.05
N LYS A 87 -4.45 -14.18 -10.01
CA LYS A 87 -4.36 -13.49 -8.73
C LYS A 87 -3.30 -12.39 -8.84
N VAL A 88 -3.61 -11.21 -8.34
CA VAL A 88 -2.76 -10.02 -8.51
C VAL A 88 -2.43 -9.43 -7.15
N ILE A 89 -1.16 -9.05 -6.97
CA ILE A 89 -0.75 -8.18 -5.88
C ILE A 89 -0.80 -6.75 -6.42
N ASP A 90 -1.48 -5.86 -5.71
CA ASP A 90 -1.53 -4.43 -6.00
C ASP A 90 -1.18 -3.66 -4.73
N VAL A 91 0.08 -3.27 -4.62
CA VAL A 91 0.57 -2.46 -3.51
C VAL A 91 0.48 -0.99 -3.89
N GLY A 92 -0.10 -0.18 -3.02
CA GLY A 92 -0.12 1.28 -3.13
C GLY A 92 0.63 1.93 -1.98
N ILE A 93 1.58 2.83 -2.29
CA ILE A 93 2.39 3.54 -1.29
C ILE A 93 2.29 5.06 -1.50
N GLY A 94 2.04 5.81 -0.44
CA GLY A 94 2.01 7.28 -0.48
C GLY A 94 3.40 7.88 -0.43
N LEU A 95 3.96 8.29 -1.58
CA LEU A 95 5.30 8.89 -1.64
C LEU A 95 5.41 10.15 -0.78
N GLU A 96 4.38 10.99 -0.86
CA GLU A 96 4.25 12.22 -0.08
C GLU A 96 4.16 11.92 1.42
N ARG A 97 3.58 10.76 1.79
CA ARG A 97 3.50 10.31 3.18
C ARG A 97 4.84 9.81 3.71
N ILE A 98 5.66 9.17 2.88
CA ILE A 98 7.03 8.76 3.28
C ILE A 98 7.88 10.00 3.59
N ALA A 99 7.87 11.01 2.69
CA ALA A 99 8.59 12.25 2.93
C ALA A 99 8.12 12.96 4.21
N TRP A 100 6.80 12.99 4.41
CA TRP A 100 6.20 13.58 5.61
C TRP A 100 6.57 12.84 6.89
N LEU A 101 6.55 11.51 6.87
CA LEU A 101 6.93 10.65 8.00
C LEU A 101 8.37 10.94 8.44
N TYR A 102 9.29 11.13 7.49
CA TYR A 102 10.70 11.40 7.78
C TYR A 102 10.95 12.83 8.27
N ASN A 103 10.31 13.82 7.62
CA ASN A 103 10.57 15.23 7.91
C ASN A 103 9.82 15.74 9.16
N GLY A 104 8.67 15.13 9.51
CA GLY A 104 7.89 15.53 10.67
C GLY A 104 7.29 16.94 10.59
N SER A 105 7.14 17.50 9.38
CA SER A 105 6.49 18.78 9.15
C SER A 105 5.04 18.77 9.64
N ALA A 106 4.43 19.95 9.86
CA ALA A 106 3.06 20.02 10.37
C ALA A 106 2.02 19.38 9.42
N THR A 107 2.28 19.42 8.11
CA THR A 107 1.46 18.77 7.08
C THR A 107 2.35 18.27 5.94
N SER A 108 1.91 17.25 5.22
CA SER A 108 2.64 16.74 4.04
C SER A 108 2.81 17.79 2.93
N TYR A 109 1.96 18.83 2.89
CA TYR A 109 2.05 19.90 1.91
C TYR A 109 3.34 20.72 2.05
N MET A 110 3.85 20.86 3.27
CA MET A 110 5.10 21.59 3.52
C MET A 110 6.29 20.87 2.89
N ASP A 111 6.28 19.53 2.92
CA ASP A 111 7.33 18.70 2.31
C ASP A 111 7.14 18.58 0.80
N THR A 112 5.89 18.43 0.35
CA THR A 112 5.58 18.15 -1.06
C THR A 112 5.60 19.41 -1.93
N PHE A 113 5.18 20.56 -1.38
CA PHE A 113 4.94 21.80 -2.12
C PHE A 113 5.62 23.01 -1.48
N ALA A 114 6.83 22.82 -0.94
CA ALA A 114 7.59 23.85 -0.22
C ALA A 114 7.61 25.21 -0.95
N THR A 115 7.87 25.22 -2.27
CA THR A 115 7.89 26.45 -3.09
C THR A 115 6.53 27.14 -3.15
N ALA A 116 5.44 26.38 -3.28
CA ALA A 116 4.10 26.97 -3.34
C ALA A 116 3.68 27.53 -1.98
N ILE A 117 3.98 26.82 -0.89
CA ILE A 117 3.73 27.31 0.47
C ILE A 117 4.49 28.61 0.73
N ALA A 118 5.78 28.68 0.35
CA ALA A 118 6.59 29.88 0.51
C ALA A 118 6.07 31.09 -0.30
N TYR A 119 5.35 30.87 -1.40
CA TYR A 119 4.75 31.95 -2.18
C TYR A 119 3.51 32.57 -1.50
N PHE A 120 2.78 31.80 -0.68
CA PHE A 120 1.55 32.25 -0.02
C PHE A 120 1.76 32.89 1.35
N GLN A 121 2.99 32.89 1.87
CA GLN A 121 3.38 33.44 3.18
C GLN A 121 4.08 34.79 3.02
#